data_AF-A0A955UCT7-F1
#
_entry.id   AF-A0A955UCT7-F1
#
_cell.length_a   1.000
_cell.length_b   1.000
_cell.length_c   1.000
_cell.angle_alpha   90.00
_cell.angle_beta   90.00
_cell.angle_gamma   90.00
#
_symmetry.space_group_name_H-M   'P 1'
#
loop_
_entity.id
_entity.type
_entity.pdbx_description
1 polymer ?
#
loop_
_entity_poly.entity_id
_entity_poly.type
_entity_poly.pdbx_seq_one_letter_code
_entity_poly.pdbx_strand_id
1 'polypeptide(L)'
;MRTTIPIHALGIVLALILIGGEIVTAEMPPPEPDEAYLVDEDINIVTGLYIREYSLRQDGIVDYKTARQILISEYNEHWNSVVETKEWPLFYWHDVNRDGHWTMYVDRKVKGCTCDIVPYEVKTEDAIAQNDPF
;
A
#
# COMPACT_ATOMS: atom_id res chain seq x y z
N MET A 1 -16.91 -51.37 -26.03
CA MET A 1 -15.73 -51.82 -25.27
C MET A 1 -15.04 -50.55 -24.76
N ARG A 2 -14.82 -50.45 -23.43
CA ARG A 2 -14.48 -49.23 -22.67
C ARG A 2 -13.19 -48.54 -23.16
N THR A 3 -13.25 -47.23 -23.36
CA THR A 3 -12.09 -46.34 -23.51
C THR A 3 -11.58 -45.92 -22.13
N THR A 4 -10.43 -46.46 -21.73
CA THR A 4 -9.71 -46.05 -20.51
C THR A 4 -8.83 -44.85 -20.83
N ILE A 5 -9.26 -43.66 -20.44
CA ILE A 5 -8.42 -42.46 -20.45
C ILE A 5 -7.39 -42.62 -19.32
N PRO A 6 -6.08 -42.47 -19.56
CA PRO A 6 -5.07 -42.75 -18.55
C PRO A 6 -5.07 -41.65 -17.48
N ILE A 7 -5.54 -42.03 -16.29
CA ILE A 7 -5.66 -41.22 -15.06
C ILE A 7 -4.32 -40.52 -14.69
N HIS A 8 -3.20 -41.02 -15.16
CA HIS A 8 -1.86 -40.47 -14.91
C HIS A 8 -1.60 -39.11 -15.59
N ALA A 9 -2.23 -38.82 -16.73
CA ALA A 9 -2.04 -37.53 -17.41
C ALA A 9 -2.72 -36.37 -16.64
N LEU A 10 -3.82 -36.66 -15.94
CA LEU A 10 -4.58 -35.67 -15.17
C LEU A 10 -3.81 -35.25 -13.89
N GLY A 11 -3.11 -36.19 -13.25
CA GLY A 11 -2.33 -35.90 -12.03
C GLY A 11 -1.14 -34.97 -12.27
N ILE A 12 -0.48 -35.07 -13.43
CA ILE A 12 0.68 -34.22 -13.77
C ILE A 12 0.23 -32.79 -14.09
N VAL A 13 -0.91 -32.62 -14.76
CA VAL A 13 -1.49 -31.29 -15.03
C VAL A 13 -1.92 -30.61 -13.73
N LEU A 14 -2.52 -31.35 -12.78
CA LEU A 14 -2.92 -30.80 -11.49
C LEU A 14 -1.70 -30.40 -10.62
N ALA A 15 -0.61 -31.16 -10.68
CA ALA A 15 0.62 -30.83 -9.98
C ALA A 15 1.32 -29.58 -10.54
N LEU A 16 1.24 -29.32 -11.85
CA LEU A 16 1.82 -28.13 -12.48
C LEU A 16 1.04 -26.84 -12.16
N ILE A 17 -0.26 -26.93 -11.89
CA ILE A 17 -1.08 -25.77 -11.47
C ILE A 17 -0.70 -25.31 -10.05
N LEU A 18 -0.21 -26.22 -9.19
CA LEU A 18 0.18 -25.91 -7.81
C LEU A 18 1.56 -25.25 -7.65
N ILE A 19 2.39 -25.23 -8.70
CA ILE A 19 3.75 -24.65 -8.66
C ILE A 19 3.76 -23.23 -9.25
N GLY A 20 2.64 -22.77 -9.83
CA GLY A 20 2.43 -21.39 -10.27
C GLY A 20 2.15 -20.46 -9.09
N GLY A 21 3.05 -20.40 -8.11
CA GLY A 21 3.06 -19.28 -7.18
C GLY A 21 3.42 -18.04 -7.97
N GLU A 22 2.50 -17.08 -8.07
CA GLU A 22 2.80 -15.77 -8.62
C GLU A 22 3.98 -15.20 -7.82
N ILE A 23 5.11 -15.03 -8.50
CA ILE A 23 6.20 -14.20 -7.99
C ILE A 23 5.63 -12.79 -8.05
N VAL A 24 4.96 -12.38 -6.96
CA VAL A 24 4.54 -10.99 -6.75
C VAL A 24 5.84 -10.20 -6.64
N THR A 25 6.33 -9.75 -7.78
CA THR A 25 7.33 -8.69 -7.80
C THR A 25 6.65 -7.51 -7.15
N ALA A 26 7.15 -7.08 -6.00
CA ALA A 26 6.68 -5.87 -5.36
C ALA A 26 6.95 -4.71 -6.33
N GLU A 27 5.95 -4.37 -7.13
CA GLU A 27 5.97 -3.18 -7.97
C GLU A 27 6.16 -2.00 -7.02
N MET A 28 7.17 -1.17 -7.26
CA MET A 28 7.31 0.05 -6.47
C MET A 28 6.05 0.90 -6.67
N PRO A 29 5.54 1.60 -5.64
CA PRO A 29 4.41 2.47 -5.85
C PRO A 29 4.79 3.55 -6.86
N PRO A 30 3.84 4.01 -7.69
CA PRO A 30 4.09 5.21 -8.48
C PRO A 30 4.44 6.37 -7.55
N PRO A 31 5.15 7.40 -8.03
CA PRO A 31 5.39 8.62 -7.26
C PRO A 31 4.06 9.27 -6.87
N GLU A 32 4.10 10.12 -5.85
CA GLU A 32 2.92 10.87 -5.42
C GLU A 32 2.33 11.69 -6.60
N PRO A 33 1.02 11.61 -6.84
CA PRO A 33 0.37 12.36 -7.90
C PRO A 33 0.34 13.87 -7.65
N ASP A 34 0.15 14.62 -8.72
CA ASP A 34 -0.09 16.07 -8.68
C ASP A 34 -1.47 16.38 -8.05
N GLU A 35 -1.63 17.61 -7.57
CA GLU A 35 -2.85 18.22 -7.04
C GLU A 35 -4.07 18.02 -7.95
N ALA A 36 -3.86 17.95 -9.27
CA ALA A 36 -4.93 17.73 -10.24
C ALA A 36 -5.63 16.36 -10.12
N TYR A 37 -5.04 15.41 -9.37
CA TYR A 37 -5.62 14.10 -9.08
C TYR A 37 -6.19 14.00 -7.66
N LEU A 38 -5.98 15.03 -6.83
CA LEU A 38 -6.44 15.06 -5.45
C LEU A 38 -7.97 15.08 -5.40
N VAL A 39 -8.52 14.20 -4.59
CA VAL A 39 -9.96 14.07 -4.35
C VAL A 39 -10.33 14.57 -2.96
N ASP A 40 -9.55 14.18 -1.95
CA ASP A 40 -9.85 14.51 -0.55
C ASP A 40 -8.60 14.58 0.33
N GLU A 41 -8.74 15.23 1.47
CA GLU A 41 -7.70 15.40 2.48
C GLU A 41 -8.27 15.19 3.89
N ASP A 42 -7.64 14.31 4.66
CA ASP A 42 -8.02 14.01 6.05
C ASP A 42 -6.89 14.37 7.01
N ILE A 43 -7.23 15.14 8.05
CA ILE A 43 -6.31 15.52 9.13
C ILE A 43 -6.70 14.72 10.36
N ASN A 44 -5.88 13.72 10.69
CA ASN A 44 -6.08 12.89 11.87
C ASN A 44 -5.01 13.21 12.93
N ILE A 45 -5.34 14.15 13.82
CA ILE A 45 -4.45 14.58 14.90
C ILE A 45 -4.19 13.44 15.89
N VAL A 46 -5.14 12.51 16.07
CA VAL A 46 -5.00 11.37 16.99
C VAL A 46 -3.91 10.41 16.51
N THR A 47 -3.87 10.12 15.21
CA THR A 47 -2.81 9.30 14.62
C THR A 47 -1.56 10.11 14.26
N GLY A 48 -1.64 11.44 14.27
CA GLY A 48 -0.56 12.33 13.85
C GLY A 48 -0.30 12.27 12.34
N LEU A 49 -1.30 11.90 11.55
CA LEU A 49 -1.20 11.73 10.10
C LEU A 49 -2.11 12.71 9.36
N TYR A 50 -1.56 13.27 8.29
CA TYR A 50 -2.30 13.99 7.26
C TYR A 50 -2.34 13.12 6.02
N ILE A 51 -3.54 12.71 5.62
CA ILE A 51 -3.80 11.77 4.53
C ILE A 51 -4.30 12.54 3.33
N ARG A 52 -3.77 12.22 2.15
CA ARG A 52 -4.22 12.75 0.87
C ARG A 52 -4.71 11.59 0.02
N GLU A 53 -5.88 11.75 -0.57
CA GLU A 53 -6.54 10.74 -1.39
C GLU A 53 -6.63 11.19 -2.84
N TYR A 54 -6.24 10.32 -3.76
CA TYR A 54 -6.11 10.62 -5.19
C TYR A 54 -6.92 9.64 -6.04
N SER A 55 -7.45 10.15 -7.15
CA SER A 55 -8.02 9.35 -8.24
C SER A 55 -7.13 9.49 -9.47
N LEU A 56 -6.24 8.52 -9.70
CA LEU A 56 -5.28 8.52 -10.81
C LEU A 56 -5.94 8.56 -12.19
N ARG A 57 -7.21 8.14 -12.28
CA ARG A 57 -8.02 8.19 -13.50
C ARG A 57 -8.93 9.41 -13.59
N GLN A 58 -8.90 10.30 -12.60
CA GLN A 58 -9.73 11.51 -12.51
C GLN A 58 -11.23 11.23 -12.65
N ASP A 59 -11.69 10.07 -12.18
CA ASP A 59 -13.11 9.69 -12.18
C ASP A 59 -13.72 9.74 -10.77
N GLY A 60 -12.98 10.30 -9.81
CA GLY A 60 -13.41 10.49 -8.42
C GLY A 60 -13.32 9.25 -7.55
N ILE A 61 -12.95 8.10 -8.11
CA ILE A 61 -12.73 6.89 -7.33
C ILE A 61 -11.27 6.86 -6.89
N VAL A 62 -11.08 6.77 -5.57
CA VAL A 62 -9.77 6.78 -4.94
C VAL A 62 -9.06 5.46 -5.15
N ASP A 63 -7.89 5.52 -5.78
CA ASP A 63 -7.04 4.38 -6.09
C ASP A 63 -5.59 4.59 -5.63
N TYR A 64 -5.26 5.75 -5.07
CA TYR A 64 -3.96 6.05 -4.49
C TYR A 64 -4.08 6.95 -3.27
N LYS A 65 -3.29 6.70 -2.22
CA LYS A 65 -3.25 7.52 -1.00
C LYS A 65 -1.84 7.76 -0.52
N THR A 66 -1.60 8.91 0.09
CA THR A 66 -0.37 9.20 0.84
C THR A 66 -0.70 9.61 2.27
N ALA A 67 0.20 9.33 3.20
CA ALA A 67 0.12 9.88 4.56
C ALA A 67 1.44 10.52 4.97
N ARG A 68 1.36 11.76 5.45
CA ARG A 68 2.48 12.51 6.02
C ARG A 68 2.36 12.59 7.53
N GLN A 69 3.50 12.63 8.20
CA GLN A 69 3.54 12.95 9.62
C GLN A 69 3.22 14.43 9.84
N ILE A 70 2.29 14.71 10.75
CA ILE A 70 2.02 16.06 11.26
C ILE A 70 3.12 16.45 12.25
N LEU A 71 3.70 17.63 12.06
CA LEU A 71 4.71 18.23 12.93
C LEU A 71 4.07 19.19 13.93
N ILE A 72 3.13 19.99 13.46
CA ILE A 72 2.43 21.02 14.24
C ILE A 72 0.96 20.97 13.86
N SER A 73 0.08 21.10 14.86
CA SER A 73 -1.36 21.22 14.68
C SER A 73 -1.85 22.41 15.48
N GLU A 74 -2.46 23.37 14.79
CA GLU A 74 -2.97 24.60 15.38
C GLU A 74 -4.38 24.90 14.87
N TYR A 75 -5.09 25.78 15.56
CA TYR A 75 -6.34 26.35 15.07
C TYR A 75 -6.10 27.80 14.67
N ASN A 76 -6.52 28.18 13.47
CA ASN A 76 -6.47 29.57 13.06
C ASN A 76 -7.57 30.42 13.73
N GLU A 77 -7.60 31.72 13.44
CA GLU A 77 -8.58 32.67 14.00
C GLU A 77 -10.05 32.32 13.71
N HIS A 78 -10.28 31.46 12.71
CA HIS A 78 -11.61 30.98 12.32
C HIS A 78 -11.92 29.57 12.85
N TRP A 79 -11.10 29.06 13.78
CA TRP A 79 -11.20 27.70 14.34
C TRP A 79 -11.03 26.57 13.32
N ASN A 80 -10.41 26.86 12.17
CA ASN A 80 -10.05 25.81 11.22
C ASN A 80 -8.72 25.18 11.66
N SER A 81 -8.66 23.85 11.58
CA SER A 81 -7.42 23.10 11.82
C SER A 81 -6.41 23.43 10.72
N VAL A 82 -5.21 23.83 11.10
CA VAL A 82 -4.07 24.05 10.21
C VAL A 82 -2.94 23.19 10.70
N VAL A 83 -2.35 22.41 9.79
CA VAL A 83 -1.26 21.49 10.12
C VAL A 83 -0.01 21.80 9.31
N GLU A 84 1.13 21.75 9.98
CA GLU A 84 2.43 21.63 9.33
C GLU A 84 2.78 20.14 9.26
N THR A 85 3.27 19.67 8.11
CA THR A 85 3.60 18.27 7.89
C THR A 85 5.02 18.10 7.40
N LYS A 86 5.55 16.88 7.49
CA LYS A 86 6.75 16.51 6.72
C LYS A 86 6.48 16.71 5.23
N GLU A 87 7.48 17.23 4.51
CA GLU A 87 7.42 17.44 3.06
C GLU A 87 7.03 16.14 2.32
N TRP A 88 7.73 15.05 2.62
CA TRP A 88 7.56 13.76 1.96
C TRP A 88 6.62 12.83 2.75
N PRO A 89 5.77 12.05 2.05
CA PRO A 89 4.95 11.03 2.70
C PRO A 89 5.79 9.97 3.42
N LEU A 90 5.25 9.49 4.55
CA LEU A 90 5.76 8.30 5.24
C LEU A 90 5.17 7.03 4.63
N PHE A 91 3.88 7.06 4.27
CA PHE A 91 3.17 5.90 3.74
C PHE A 91 2.51 6.20 2.41
N TYR A 92 2.40 5.13 1.62
CA TYR A 92 1.74 5.11 0.32
C TYR A 92 0.82 3.89 0.25
N TRP A 93 -0.38 4.06 -0.29
CA TRP A 93 -1.29 2.96 -0.61
C TRP A 93 -1.68 3.07 -2.07
N HIS A 94 -1.64 1.94 -2.78
CA HIS A 94 -2.03 1.88 -4.18
C HIS A 94 -2.93 0.67 -4.42
N ASP A 95 -4.11 0.92 -4.96
CA ASP A 95 -5.04 -0.08 -5.48
C ASP A 95 -4.95 -0.05 -7.01
N VAL A 96 -3.96 -0.77 -7.53
CA VAL A 96 -3.62 -0.81 -8.97
C VAL A 96 -4.84 -1.23 -9.81
N ASN A 97 -5.61 -2.19 -9.29
CA ASN A 97 -6.71 -2.83 -10.01
C ASN A 97 -8.06 -2.19 -9.75
N ARG A 98 -8.16 -1.33 -8.73
CA ARG A 98 -9.40 -0.70 -8.25
C ARG A 98 -10.43 -1.72 -7.80
N ASP A 99 -9.95 -2.77 -7.15
CA ASP A 99 -10.74 -3.88 -6.62
C ASP A 99 -10.87 -3.84 -5.09
N GLY A 100 -10.31 -2.81 -4.45
CA GLY A 100 -10.26 -2.63 -3.00
C GLY A 100 -9.07 -3.31 -2.34
N HIS A 101 -8.19 -3.98 -3.09
CA HIS A 101 -6.96 -4.56 -2.55
C HIS A 101 -5.81 -3.55 -2.63
N TRP A 102 -5.45 -3.02 -1.47
CA TRP A 102 -4.41 -2.02 -1.33
C TRP A 102 -3.06 -2.65 -1.02
N THR A 103 -2.05 -2.33 -1.82
CA THR A 103 -0.66 -2.54 -1.43
C THR A 103 -0.16 -1.31 -0.69
N MET A 104 0.39 -1.52 0.51
CA MET A 104 0.94 -0.47 1.35
C MET A 104 2.46 -0.45 1.27
N TYR A 105 3.05 0.74 1.23
CA TYR A 105 4.48 0.98 1.22
C TYR A 105 4.88 2.03 2.25
N VAL A 106 6.14 2.02 2.63
CA VAL A 106 6.71 2.95 3.61
C VAL A 106 8.02 3.53 3.08
N ASP A 107 8.14 4.86 3.10
CA ASP A 107 9.44 5.54 2.97
C ASP A 107 10.09 5.61 4.35
N ARG A 108 11.03 4.70 4.61
CA ARG A 108 11.70 4.62 5.92
C ARG A 108 12.61 5.81 6.21
N LYS A 109 12.99 6.57 5.18
CA LYS A 109 13.89 7.74 5.33
C LYS A 109 13.14 9.06 5.20
N VAL A 110 11.90 9.05 4.71
CA VAL A 110 11.03 10.21 4.52
C VAL A 110 11.73 11.29 3.67
N LYS A 111 12.20 10.87 2.49
CA LYS A 111 12.94 11.72 1.53
C LYS A 111 12.28 11.75 0.15
N GLY A 112 11.21 11.00 -0.06
CA GLY A 112 10.52 10.92 -1.35
C GLY A 112 11.30 10.18 -2.43
N CYS A 113 12.43 9.52 -2.09
CA CYS A 113 13.13 8.67 -3.05
C CYS A 113 12.38 7.35 -3.18
N THR A 114 11.93 7.03 -4.39
CA THR A 114 11.36 5.71 -4.69
C THR A 114 12.33 4.56 -4.37
N CYS A 115 13.63 4.82 -4.35
CA CYS A 115 14.68 3.88 -3.93
C CYS A 115 14.64 3.49 -2.44
N ASP A 116 14.03 4.31 -1.59
CA ASP A 116 13.91 4.08 -0.15
C ASP A 116 12.51 3.58 0.25
N ILE A 117 11.58 3.56 -0.70
CA ILE A 117 10.21 3.11 -0.51
C ILE A 117 10.15 1.59 -0.70
N VAL A 118 9.66 0.92 0.34
CA VAL A 118 9.56 -0.55 0.36
C VAL A 118 8.16 -0.99 0.78
N PRO A 119 7.71 -2.20 0.40
CA PRO A 119 6.46 -2.75 0.91
C PRO A 119 6.41 -2.70 2.44
N TYR A 120 5.25 -2.32 2.95
CA TYR A 120 4.99 -2.34 4.39
C TYR A 120 4.62 -3.77 4.82
N GLU A 121 5.49 -4.39 5.60
CA GLU A 121 5.24 -5.71 6.17
C GLU A 121 4.67 -5.55 7.59
N VAL A 122 3.44 -6.04 7.79
CA VAL A 122 2.87 -6.17 9.14
C VAL A 122 3.61 -7.32 9.83
N LYS A 123 4.47 -6.98 10.79
CA LYS A 123 5.06 -7.98 11.69
C LYS A 123 4.09 -8.24 12.82
N THR A 124 3.43 -9.39 12.80
CA THR A 124 2.70 -9.90 13.97
C THR A 124 3.68 -10.46 15.00
N GLU A 125 3.36 -10.34 16.29
CA GLU A 125 4.24 -10.75 17.41
C GLU A 125 4.67 -12.23 17.31
N ASP A 126 3.86 -13.10 16.71
CA ASP A 126 4.18 -14.51 16.45
C ASP A 126 5.41 -14.69 15.53
N ALA A 127 5.67 -13.75 14.61
CA ALA A 127 6.82 -13.80 13.71
C ALA A 127 8.14 -13.39 14.37
N ILE A 128 8.08 -12.74 15.55
CA ILE A 128 9.26 -12.32 16.32
C ILE A 128 9.74 -13.45 17.23
N ALA A 129 8.82 -14.25 17.79
CA ALA A 129 9.13 -15.34 18.71
C ALA A 129 9.91 -16.51 18.09
N GLN A 130 9.95 -16.63 16.76
CA GLN A 130 10.60 -17.76 16.08
C GLN A 130 12.11 -17.54 15.79
N ASN A 131 12.63 -16.34 16.03
CA ASN A 131 14.04 -16.00 15.77
C ASN A 131 14.79 -15.46 17.00
N ASP A 132 14.26 -15.62 18.22
CA ASP A 132 14.99 -15.28 19.44
C ASP A 132 15.55 -16.56 20.10
N PRO A 133 16.87 -16.82 20.06
CA PRO A 133 17.49 -17.92 20.78
C PRO A 133 17.90 -17.53 22.22
N PHE A 134 17.41 -16.41 22.76
CA PHE A 134 17.67 -15.98 24.14
C PHE A 134 16.42 -15.97 25.02
#